data_AF-A0A1B6GWH5-F1
#
_entry.id   AF-A0A1B6GWH5-F1
#
_cell.length_a   1.000
_cell.length_b   1.000
_cell.length_c   1.000
_cell.angle_alpha   90.00
_cell.angle_beta   90.00
_cell.angle_gamma   90.00
#
_symmetry.space_group_name_H-M   'P 1'
#
loop_
_entity.id
_entity.type
_entity.pdbx_description
1 polymer ?
#
loop_
_entity_poly.entity_id
_entity_poly.type
_entity_poly.pdbx_seq_one_letter_code
_entity_poly.pdbx_strand_id
1 'polypeptide(L)'
;MDFDESFMASQDFEEAEPAQEVRESVRRGRKPGRKSADRVDVKAKLERSRQSARECRARKKLRYQYLEELVSDREKAVFALRKELEKFRAWGRELDEGRVPEGFQAFLEEMGAVKPEV
;
A
#
# COMPACT_ATOMS: atom_id res chain seq x y z
N MET A 1 3.05 17.79 21.59
CA MET A 1 2.74 16.37 21.31
C MET A 1 3.78 15.99 20.30
N ASP A 2 4.92 15.50 20.78
CA ASP A 2 6.14 15.40 19.98
C ASP A 2 6.73 14.02 20.20
N PHE A 3 6.10 13.03 19.58
CA PHE A 3 6.56 11.64 19.58
C PHE A 3 6.88 11.13 18.16
N ASP A 4 6.60 11.91 17.12
CA ASP A 4 6.62 11.40 15.72
C ASP A 4 7.79 11.88 14.86
N GLU A 5 8.55 12.92 15.26
CA GLU A 5 9.61 13.45 14.38
C GLU A 5 10.95 12.71 14.53
N SER A 6 11.13 11.92 15.59
CA SER A 6 12.35 11.13 15.82
C SER A 6 12.38 9.79 15.08
N PHE A 7 11.24 9.29 14.58
CA PHE A 7 11.18 7.95 13.97
C PHE A 7 11.61 7.93 12.49
N MET A 8 11.62 9.10 11.82
CA MET A 8 12.01 9.19 10.40
C MET A 8 13.47 9.63 10.18
N ALA A 9 14.21 10.03 11.23
CA ALA A 9 15.60 10.48 11.13
C ALA A 9 16.66 9.37 11.30
N SER A 10 16.27 8.09 11.30
CA SER A 10 17.21 6.96 11.51
C SER A 10 17.27 5.99 10.34
N GLN A 11 16.97 6.44 9.11
CA GLN A 11 17.17 5.66 7.90
C GLN A 11 18.55 5.88 7.25
N ASP A 12 19.59 6.02 8.08
CA ASP A 12 20.96 5.66 7.70
C ASP A 12 21.21 4.22 8.15
N PHE A 13 20.52 3.26 7.52
CA PHE A 13 20.79 1.84 7.74
C PHE A 13 21.83 1.38 6.72
N GLU A 14 23.08 1.53 7.14
CA GLU A 14 24.30 0.84 6.72
C GLU A 14 24.34 0.27 5.30
N GLU A 15 25.14 0.97 4.49
CA GLU A 15 26.04 0.42 3.49
C GLU A 15 26.31 -1.09 3.69
N ALA A 16 25.80 -1.89 2.75
CA ALA A 16 25.98 -3.34 2.77
C ALA A 16 27.45 -3.68 2.50
N GLU A 17 28.22 -3.85 3.58
CA GLU A 17 29.51 -4.53 3.61
C GLU A 17 29.48 -5.80 2.73
N PRO A 18 30.51 -6.04 1.90
CA PRO A 18 30.57 -7.24 1.09
C PRO A 18 30.64 -8.44 2.02
N ALA A 19 29.59 -9.26 2.00
CA ALA A 19 29.47 -10.49 2.76
C ALA A 19 30.79 -11.28 2.72
N GLN A 20 31.41 -11.42 3.89
CA GLN A 20 32.55 -12.28 4.12
C GLN A 20 32.21 -13.67 3.57
N GLU A 21 33.00 -14.12 2.59
CA GLU A 21 32.93 -15.47 2.06
C GLU A 21 33.14 -16.46 3.22
N VAL A 22 32.07 -17.12 3.65
CA VAL A 22 32.16 -18.31 4.49
C VAL A 22 32.89 -19.38 3.67
N ARG A 23 34.21 -19.43 3.83
CA ARG A 23 35.06 -20.52 3.37
C ARG A 23 34.75 -21.76 4.19
N GLU A 24 33.69 -22.47 3.81
CA GLU A 24 33.52 -23.86 4.22
C GLU A 24 34.45 -24.74 3.38
N SER A 25 35.70 -24.83 3.83
CA SER A 25 36.68 -25.80 3.35
C SER A 25 36.33 -27.19 3.85
N VAL A 26 35.39 -27.88 3.19
CA VAL A 26 35.25 -29.34 3.29
C VAL A 26 35.65 -29.96 1.95
N ARG A 27 36.96 -30.05 1.75
CA ARG A 27 37.58 -30.82 0.66
C ARG A 27 37.49 -32.32 0.99
N ARG A 28 36.37 -32.97 0.69
CA ARG A 28 36.33 -34.44 0.58
C ARG A 28 35.99 -34.85 -0.84
N GLY A 29 37.03 -35.31 -1.55
CA GLY A 29 36.97 -36.22 -2.70
C GLY A 29 36.25 -35.70 -3.94
N ARG A 30 36.92 -34.88 -4.76
CA ARG A 30 36.46 -34.60 -6.14
C ARG A 30 37.50 -35.11 -7.14
N LYS A 31 37.15 -36.15 -7.91
CA LYS A 31 37.98 -36.70 -9.01
C LYS A 31 38.40 -35.57 -9.98
N PRO A 32 39.69 -35.48 -10.36
CA PRO A 32 40.16 -34.42 -11.25
C PRO A 32 39.72 -34.74 -12.68
N GLY A 33 38.75 -33.98 -13.22
CA GLY A 33 38.40 -34.08 -14.65
C GLY A 33 37.07 -33.48 -15.11
N ARG A 34 36.10 -33.21 -14.22
CA ARG A 34 34.76 -32.74 -14.63
C ARG A 34 34.41 -31.41 -13.96
N LYS A 35 34.87 -30.28 -14.52
CA LYS A 35 34.82 -28.96 -13.85
C LYS A 35 33.94 -27.90 -14.54
N SER A 36 33.55 -28.07 -15.80
CA SER A 36 32.81 -27.04 -16.55
C SER A 36 31.29 -27.12 -16.33
N ALA A 37 30.67 -28.30 -16.51
CA ALA A 37 29.21 -28.45 -16.41
C ALA A 37 28.65 -28.22 -15.00
N ASP A 38 29.29 -28.77 -13.96
CA ASP A 38 28.83 -28.62 -12.57
C ASP A 38 28.92 -27.17 -12.05
N ARG A 39 29.91 -26.39 -12.50
CA ARG A 39 30.04 -24.98 -12.11
C ARG A 39 28.95 -24.12 -12.75
N VAL A 40 28.56 -24.44 -13.98
CA VAL A 40 27.44 -23.79 -14.67
C VAL A 40 26.11 -24.10 -13.98
N ASP A 41 25.89 -25.35 -13.54
CA ASP A 41 24.68 -25.72 -12.79
C ASP A 41 24.59 -25.05 -11.41
N VAL A 42 25.71 -24.94 -10.68
CA VAL A 42 25.74 -24.21 -9.39
C VAL A 42 25.43 -22.72 -9.59
N LYS A 43 26.03 -22.08 -10.60
CA LYS A 43 25.74 -20.67 -10.93
C LYS A 43 24.26 -20.49 -11.32
N ALA A 44 23.72 -21.39 -12.14
CA ALA A 44 22.32 -21.35 -12.56
C ALA A 44 21.34 -21.58 -11.38
N LYS A 45 21.66 -22.48 -10.44
CA LYS A 45 20.88 -22.68 -9.21
C LYS A 45 20.90 -21.45 -8.30
N LEU A 46 22.07 -20.84 -8.12
CA LEU A 46 22.21 -19.62 -7.32
C LEU A 46 21.42 -18.45 -7.92
N GLU A 47 21.49 -18.25 -9.24
CA GLU A 47 20.71 -17.21 -9.93
C GLU A 47 19.20 -17.47 -9.84
N ARG A 48 18.74 -18.73 -9.97
CA ARG A 48 17.33 -19.06 -9.74
C ARG A 48 16.87 -18.77 -8.31
N SER A 49 17.68 -19.10 -7.30
CA SER A 49 17.36 -18.81 -5.90
C SER A 49 17.32 -17.30 -5.61
N ARG A 50 18.21 -16.52 -6.24
CA ARG A 50 18.21 -15.05 -6.15
C ARG A 50 16.96 -14.49 -6.81
N GLN A 51 16.60 -14.99 -7.98
CA GLN A 51 15.42 -14.55 -8.71
C GLN A 51 14.12 -14.85 -7.94
N SER A 52 13.97 -16.06 -7.40
CA SER A 52 12.79 -16.40 -6.57
C SER A 52 12.68 -15.53 -5.31
N ALA A 53 13.82 -15.18 -4.69
CA ALA A 53 13.83 -14.27 -3.56
C ALA A 53 13.40 -12.84 -3.95
N ARG A 54 13.85 -12.33 -5.11
CA ARG A 54 13.42 -11.04 -5.66
C ARG A 54 11.92 -11.03 -5.97
N GLU A 55 11.43 -12.06 -6.63
CA GLU A 55 10.01 -12.22 -6.96
C GLU A 55 9.14 -12.30 -5.70
N CYS A 56 9.60 -13.00 -4.66
CA CYS A 56 8.91 -13.04 -3.37
C CYS A 56 8.76 -11.63 -2.77
N ARG A 57 9.83 -10.83 -2.77
CA ARG A 57 9.80 -9.44 -2.29
C ARG A 57 8.89 -8.56 -3.14
N ALA A 58 9.00 -8.65 -4.47
CA ALA A 58 8.16 -7.89 -5.39
C ALA A 58 6.68 -8.22 -5.20
N ARG A 59 6.34 -9.51 -5.06
CA ARG A 59 4.98 -9.96 -4.80
C ARG A 59 4.44 -9.47 -3.46
N LYS A 60 5.26 -9.48 -2.41
CA LYS A 60 4.88 -8.94 -1.10
C LYS A 60 4.60 -7.43 -1.18
N LYS A 61 5.45 -6.68 -1.89
CA LYS A 61 5.25 -5.24 -2.11
C LYS A 61 3.94 -4.96 -2.85
N LEU A 62 3.71 -5.64 -3.98
CA LEU A 62 2.46 -5.50 -4.74
C LEU A 62 1.22 -5.84 -3.92
N ARG A 63 1.29 -6.90 -3.11
CA ARG A 63 0.18 -7.30 -2.23
C ARG A 63 -0.14 -6.22 -1.21
N TYR A 64 0.86 -5.60 -0.60
CA TYR A 64 0.63 -4.55 0.38
C TYR A 64 0.15 -3.26 -0.26
N GLN A 65 0.68 -2.88 -1.42
CA GLN A 65 0.18 -1.74 -2.19
C GLN A 65 -1.31 -1.88 -2.51
N TYR A 66 -1.74 -3.04 -3.02
CA TYR A 66 -3.15 -3.29 -3.32
C TYR A 66 -4.04 -3.21 -2.07
N LEU A 67 -3.58 -3.77 -0.94
CA LEU A 67 -4.33 -3.71 0.31
C LEU A 67 -4.42 -2.28 0.86
N GLU A 68 -3.34 -1.51 0.74
CA GLU A 68 -3.31 -0.11 1.13
C GLU A 68 -4.27 0.74 0.29
N GLU A 69 -4.26 0.57 -1.03
CA GLU A 69 -5.20 1.23 -1.95
C GLU A 69 -6.65 0.90 -1.60
N LEU A 70 -6.97 -0.39 -1.40
CA LEU A 70 -8.31 -0.83 -1.00
C LEU A 70 -8.78 -0.17 0.31
N VAL A 71 -7.91 -0.12 1.33
CA VAL A 71 -8.24 0.49 2.62
C VAL A 71 -8.44 1.99 2.46
N SER A 72 -7.51 2.68 1.79
CA SER A 72 -7.59 4.12 1.51
C SER A 72 -8.90 4.48 0.81
N ASP A 73 -9.28 3.74 -0.23
CA ASP A 73 -10.49 4.04 -1.00
C ASP A 73 -11.76 3.79 -0.17
N ARG A 74 -11.75 2.74 0.66
CA ARG A 74 -12.84 2.48 1.60
C ARG A 74 -12.97 3.59 2.64
N GLU A 75 -11.86 4.07 3.19
CA GLU A 75 -11.83 5.16 4.17
C GLU A 75 -12.33 6.47 3.57
N LYS A 76 -11.91 6.81 2.34
CA LYS A 76 -12.42 7.98 1.61
C LYS A 76 -13.93 7.90 1.40
N ALA A 77 -14.45 6.74 0.98
CA ALA A 77 -15.88 6.54 0.80
C ALA A 77 -16.64 6.70 2.14
N VAL A 78 -16.12 6.13 3.23
CA VAL A 78 -16.72 6.28 4.56
C VAL A 78 -16.72 7.74 5.02
N PHE A 79 -15.63 8.46 4.78
CA PHE A 79 -15.53 9.87 5.14
C PHE A 79 -16.52 10.73 4.35
N ALA A 80 -16.64 10.51 3.04
CA ALA A 80 -17.62 11.20 2.19
C ALA A 80 -19.05 10.97 2.68
N LEU A 81 -19.43 9.71 2.94
CA LEU A 81 -20.76 9.36 3.43
C LEU A 81 -21.05 9.95 4.82
N ARG A 82 -20.05 10.00 5.71
CA ARG A 82 -20.19 10.63 7.03
C ARG A 82 -20.43 12.13 6.91
N LYS A 83 -19.70 12.81 6.02
CA LYS A 83 -19.88 14.24 5.76
C LYS A 83 -21.28 14.53 5.22
N GLU A 84 -21.76 13.70 4.31
CA GLU A 84 -23.11 13.80 3.75
C GLU A 84 -24.19 13.55 4.81
N LEU A 85 -24.02 12.52 5.64
CA LEU A 85 -24.94 12.24 6.76
C LEU A 85 -25.01 13.41 7.74
N GLU A 86 -23.88 14.02 8.09
CA GLU A 86 -23.85 15.15 9.02
C GLU A 86 -24.50 16.39 8.41
N LYS A 87 -24.31 16.63 7.11
CA LYS A 87 -25.05 17.67 6.36
C LYS A 87 -26.56 17.45 6.49
N PHE A 88 -27.07 16.25 6.21
CA PHE A 88 -28.51 15.97 6.33
C PHE A 88 -29.03 16.06 7.76
N ARG A 89 -28.23 15.70 8.77
CA ARG A 89 -28.59 15.91 10.18
C ARG A 89 -28.72 17.38 10.55
N ALA A 90 -27.78 18.21 10.09
CA ALA A 90 -27.84 19.65 10.30
C ALA A 90 -29.08 20.25 9.61
N TRP A 91 -29.31 19.89 8.35
CA TRP A 91 -30.48 20.31 7.59
C TRP A 91 -31.79 19.86 8.25
N GLY A 92 -31.86 18.63 8.76
CA GLY A 92 -33.02 18.13 9.50
C GLY A 92 -33.35 19.00 10.71
N ARG A 93 -32.34 19.36 11.53
CA ARG A 93 -32.55 20.26 12.68
C ARG A 93 -33.07 21.63 12.26
N GLU A 94 -32.51 22.22 11.22
CA GLU A 94 -32.96 23.52 10.71
C GLU A 94 -34.39 23.48 10.17
N LEU A 95 -34.74 22.41 9.44
CA LEU A 95 -36.09 22.18 8.93
C LEU A 95 -37.11 21.96 10.06
N ASP A 96 -36.74 21.20 11.10
CA ASP A 96 -37.56 21.01 12.29
C ASP A 96 -37.83 22.34 13.02
N GLU A 97 -36.89 23.29 12.94
CA GLU A 97 -37.02 24.65 13.44
C GLU A 97 -37.70 25.62 12.45
N GLY A 98 -38.21 25.10 11.32
CA GLY A 98 -38.92 25.86 10.29
C GLY A 98 -38.03 26.75 9.42
N ARG A 99 -36.71 26.57 9.47
CA ARG A 99 -35.74 27.30 8.63
C ARG A 99 -35.37 26.46 7.41
N VAL A 100 -35.18 27.12 6.27
CA VAL A 100 -34.70 26.48 5.05
C VAL A 100 -33.17 26.48 5.06
N PRO A 101 -32.51 25.31 5.05
CA PRO A 101 -31.05 25.24 5.09
C PRO A 101 -30.39 25.77 3.83
N GLU A 102 -29.18 26.30 3.97
CA GLU A 102 -28.41 26.83 2.85
C GLU A 102 -28.06 25.70 1.84
N GLY A 103 -28.28 25.96 0.55
CA GLY A 103 -28.07 24.98 -0.52
C GLY A 103 -29.17 23.91 -0.65
N PHE A 104 -30.24 23.98 0.16
CA PHE A 104 -31.37 23.06 0.08
C PHE A 104 -32.13 23.17 -1.25
N GLN A 105 -32.32 24.38 -1.76
CA GLN A 105 -32.99 24.62 -3.06
C GLN A 105 -32.22 23.98 -4.22
N ALA A 106 -30.91 24.21 -4.31
CA ALA A 106 -30.05 23.59 -5.32
C ALA A 106 -30.07 22.07 -5.24
N PHE A 107 -30.11 21.51 -4.01
CA PHE A 107 -30.27 20.07 -3.82
C PHE A 107 -31.63 19.54 -4.32
N LEU A 108 -32.73 20.27 -4.10
CA LEU A 108 -34.05 19.88 -4.61
C LEU A 108 -34.12 19.95 -6.16
N GLU A 109 -33.45 20.94 -6.76
CA GLU A 109 -33.31 21.04 -8.22
C GLU A 109 -32.50 19.87 -8.78
N GLU A 110 -31.37 19.54 -8.16
CA GLU A 110 -30.53 18.39 -8.54
C GLU A 110 -31.28 17.05 -8.40
N MET A 111 -32.11 16.92 -7.37
CA MET A 111 -32.98 15.76 -7.13
C MET A 111 -34.21 15.70 -8.08
N GLY A 112 -34.41 16.71 -8.92
CA GLY A 112 -35.56 16.79 -9.85
C GLY A 112 -36.91 17.00 -9.15
N ALA A 113 -36.91 17.47 -7.91
CA ALA A 113 -38.10 17.67 -7.09
C ALA A 113 -38.81 19.01 -7.36
N VAL A 114 -38.14 19.96 -8.03
CA VAL A 114 -38.71 21.26 -8.42
C VAL A 114 -38.93 21.26 -9.92
N LYS A 115 -40.20 21.08 -10.35
CA LYS A 115 -40.59 21.49 -11.70
C LYS A 115 -40.79 23.01 -11.67
N PRO A 116 -40.17 23.78 -12.58
CA PRO A 116 -40.57 25.17 -12.75
C PRO A 116 -42.03 25.17 -13.20
N GLU A 117 -42.91 25.78 -12.43
CA GLU A 117 -44.27 26.05 -12.90
C GLU A 117 -44.17 27.06 -14.05
N VAL A 118 -44.56 26.61 -15.24
CA VAL A 118 -44.73 27.44 -16.45
C VAL A 118 -46.15 28.00 -16.45
#